data_AF-A0AAW1SSD7-F1
#
_entry.id   AF-A0AAW1SSD7-F1
#
_cell.length_a   1.000
_cell.length_b   1.000
_cell.length_c   1.000
_cell.angle_alpha   90.00
_cell.angle_beta   90.00
_cell.angle_gamma   90.00
#
_symmetry.space_group_name_H-M   'P 1'
#
loop_
_entity.id
_entity.type
_entity.pdbx_description
1 polymer ?
#
loop_
_entity_poly.entity_id
_entity_poly.type
_entity_poly.pdbx_seq_one_letter_code
_entity_poly.pdbx_strand_id
1 'polypeptide(L)'
;MSSAMRQRRRQTPEKPQLGKGLVRRSRALQHVKVLNRDIGYRHVATEGIETASSYIENQLLDLQMGAARSDVDIKVSREQLTGGADMEFFNLPVANAFNNLTAVSIRIATPGSKDVKSVLMIINAHFDSVFGTTGLQRSCAIHRALITA
;
A
#
# COMPACT_ATOMS: atom_id res chain seq x y z
N MET A 1 18.03 -15.06 -61.31
CA MET A 1 18.68 -15.69 -60.14
C MET A 1 18.47 -14.78 -58.94
N SER A 2 18.13 -15.38 -57.79
CA SER A 2 17.37 -14.81 -56.68
C SER A 2 18.13 -13.79 -55.82
N SER A 3 17.50 -12.66 -55.51
CA SER A 3 17.97 -11.65 -54.55
C SER A 3 17.59 -12.07 -53.12
N ALA A 4 18.60 -12.38 -52.30
CA ALA A 4 18.42 -12.84 -50.93
C ALA A 4 18.02 -11.68 -50.01
N MET A 5 16.71 -11.55 -49.78
CA MET A 5 16.10 -10.62 -48.82
C MET A 5 16.40 -11.10 -47.38
N ARG A 6 17.47 -10.57 -46.78
CA ARG A 6 17.89 -10.88 -45.41
C ARG A 6 16.96 -10.18 -44.41
N GLN A 7 15.84 -10.82 -44.06
CA GLN A 7 14.97 -10.37 -42.97
C GLN A 7 15.74 -10.46 -41.63
N ARG A 8 16.27 -9.32 -41.15
CA ARG A 8 16.66 -9.19 -39.74
C ARG A 8 15.40 -9.28 -38.90
N ARG A 9 15.12 -10.46 -38.34
CA ARG A 9 14.15 -10.61 -37.25
C ARG A 9 14.53 -9.61 -36.16
N ARG A 10 13.72 -8.57 -35.99
CA ARG A 10 13.75 -7.74 -34.78
C ARG A 10 13.44 -8.70 -33.63
N GLN A 11 14.46 -9.06 -32.86
CA GLN A 11 14.24 -9.68 -31.55
C GLN A 11 13.48 -8.63 -30.74
N THR A 12 12.17 -8.84 -30.59
CA THR A 12 11.38 -8.15 -29.59
C THR A 12 12.04 -8.42 -28.23
N PRO A 13 12.30 -7.39 -27.40
CA PRO A 13 12.86 -7.62 -26.09
C PRO A 13 11.92 -8.56 -25.34
N GLU A 14 12.46 -9.69 -24.91
CA GLU A 14 11.74 -10.66 -24.10
C GLU A 14 11.22 -9.92 -22.87
N LYS A 15 9.89 -9.85 -22.71
CA LYS A 15 9.29 -9.27 -21.51
C LYS A 15 9.91 -10.00 -20.32
N PRO A 16 10.50 -9.31 -19.34
CA PRO A 16 11.00 -9.98 -18.15
C PRO A 16 9.83 -10.74 -17.55
N GLN A 17 9.97 -12.07 -17.49
CA GLN A 17 8.98 -12.91 -16.85
C GLN A 17 8.99 -12.51 -15.37
N LEU A 18 8.04 -11.65 -15.02
CA LEU A 18 7.82 -11.20 -13.66
C LEU A 18 7.56 -12.47 -12.84
N GLY A 19 8.58 -12.95 -12.12
CA GLY A 19 8.44 -14.08 -11.23
C GLY A 19 7.24 -13.81 -10.36
N LYS A 20 6.20 -14.64 -10.49
CA LYS A 20 4.94 -14.45 -9.77
C LYS A 20 5.24 -14.62 -8.28
N GLY A 21 5.54 -13.51 -7.60
CA GLY A 21 5.53 -13.46 -6.15
C GLY A 21 4.13 -13.91 -5.72
N LEU A 22 4.04 -15.11 -5.16
CA LEU A 22 2.74 -15.70 -4.84
C LEU A 22 2.11 -14.90 -3.71
N VAL A 23 1.06 -14.13 -4.00
CA VAL A 23 0.22 -13.53 -2.96
C VAL A 23 -0.45 -14.68 -2.21
N ARG A 24 -0.02 -14.92 -0.97
CA ARG A 24 -0.62 -15.95 -0.12
C ARG A 24 -1.96 -15.44 0.41
N ARG A 25 -3.05 -15.85 -0.25
CA ARG A 25 -4.44 -15.52 0.17
C ARG A 25 -4.69 -15.80 1.65
N SER A 26 -4.15 -16.88 2.19
CA SER A 26 -4.25 -17.22 3.62
C SER A 26 -3.66 -16.14 4.53
N ARG A 27 -2.50 -15.58 4.20
CA ARG A 27 -1.87 -14.50 4.95
C ARG A 27 -2.68 -13.21 4.88
N ALA A 28 -3.20 -12.87 3.70
CA ALA A 28 -4.08 -11.71 3.54
C ALA A 28 -5.36 -11.84 4.38
N LEU A 29 -5.99 -13.03 4.37
CA LEU A 29 -7.17 -13.30 5.21
C LEU A 29 -6.87 -13.25 6.71
N GLN A 30 -5.66 -13.64 7.13
CA GLN A 30 -5.23 -13.51 8.52
C GLN A 30 -5.14 -12.04 8.94
N HIS A 31 -4.57 -11.17 8.12
CA HIS A 31 -4.53 -9.73 8.43
C HIS A 31 -5.94 -9.13 8.53
N VAL A 32 -6.85 -9.53 7.63
CA VAL A 32 -8.26 -9.12 7.71
C VAL A 32 -8.91 -9.62 9.01
N LYS A 33 -8.66 -10.87 9.40
CA LYS A 33 -9.17 -11.42 10.66
C LYS A 33 -8.68 -10.61 11.86
N VAL A 34 -7.39 -10.33 11.95
CA VAL A 34 -6.81 -9.57 13.08
C VAL A 34 -7.40 -8.17 13.14
N LEU A 35 -7.38 -7.43 12.03
CA LEU A 35 -7.91 -6.06 12.00
C LEU A 35 -9.40 -6.03 12.35
N ASN A 36 -10.17 -7.01 11.89
CA ASN A 36 -11.63 -6.96 12.00
C ASN A 36 -12.23 -7.63 13.23
N ARG A 37 -11.73 -8.80 13.60
CA ARG A 37 -12.28 -9.60 14.70
C ARG A 37 -11.50 -9.38 15.98
N ASP A 38 -10.17 -9.37 15.89
CA ASP A 38 -9.32 -9.36 17.07
C ASP A 38 -9.16 -7.92 17.60
N ILE A 39 -8.96 -6.93 16.71
CA ILE A 39 -8.94 -5.50 17.05
C ILE A 39 -10.35 -4.90 17.04
N GLY A 40 -11.18 -5.23 16.05
CA GLY A 40 -12.58 -4.77 16.02
C GLY A 40 -12.75 -3.35 15.52
N TYR A 41 -13.29 -2.46 16.38
CA TYR A 41 -13.56 -1.07 16.04
C TYR A 41 -12.27 -0.24 16.05
N ARG A 42 -12.06 0.54 14.99
CA ARG A 42 -10.85 1.35 14.76
C ARG A 42 -11.27 2.78 14.43
N HIS A 43 -12.07 3.39 15.30
CA HIS A 43 -12.50 4.78 15.11
C HIS A 43 -11.34 5.72 15.43
N VAL A 44 -11.32 6.86 14.76
CA VAL A 44 -10.36 7.93 15.08
C VAL A 44 -10.45 8.27 16.57
N ALA A 45 -9.30 8.51 17.21
CA ALA A 45 -9.18 8.80 18.64
C ALA A 45 -9.65 7.68 19.59
N THR A 46 -9.58 6.42 19.16
CA THR A 46 -9.82 5.24 20.02
C THR A 46 -8.58 4.37 20.13
N GLU A 47 -8.45 3.57 21.18
CA GLU A 47 -7.32 2.62 21.33
C GLU A 47 -7.23 1.63 20.16
N GLY A 48 -8.36 1.29 19.54
CA GLY A 48 -8.40 0.38 18.39
C GLY A 48 -7.63 0.90 17.17
N ILE A 49 -7.61 2.22 16.93
CA ILE A 49 -6.82 2.77 15.80
C ILE A 49 -5.32 2.73 16.08
N GLU A 50 -4.90 2.92 17.33
CA GLU A 50 -3.50 2.84 17.74
C GLU A 50 -2.99 1.39 17.78
N THR A 51 -3.84 0.46 18.20
CA THR A 51 -3.55 -0.97 18.15
C THR A 51 -3.39 -1.43 16.70
N ALA A 52 -4.24 -0.94 15.80
CA ALA A 52 -4.17 -1.25 14.38
C ALA A 52 -2.94 -0.63 13.69
N SER A 53 -2.62 0.63 13.99
CA SER A 53 -1.43 1.28 13.43
C SER A 53 -0.16 0.55 13.86
N SER A 54 -0.05 0.19 15.14
CA SER A 54 1.08 -0.56 15.69
C SER A 54 1.16 -1.98 15.12
N TYR A 55 0.03 -2.66 14.94
CA TYR A 55 0.00 -3.96 14.27
C TYR A 55 0.53 -3.89 12.83
N ILE A 56 0.06 -2.91 12.04
CA ILE A 56 0.49 -2.72 10.66
C ILE A 56 1.98 -2.38 10.60
N GLU A 57 2.45 -1.45 11.43
CA GLU A 57 3.86 -1.08 11.56
C GLU A 57 4.73 -2.31 11.84
N ASN A 58 4.36 -3.13 12.83
CA ASN A 58 5.07 -4.36 13.15
C ASN A 58 5.09 -5.35 11.97
N GLN A 59 3.98 -5.51 11.24
CA GLN A 59 3.96 -6.36 10.05
C GLN A 59 4.87 -5.86 8.93
N LEU A 60 5.03 -4.55 8.78
CA LEU A 60 5.94 -3.96 7.80
C LEU A 60 7.41 -4.06 8.26
N LEU A 61 7.69 -3.90 9.55
CA LEU A 61 9.01 -4.12 10.13
C LEU A 61 9.43 -5.60 9.99
N ASP A 62 8.52 -6.55 10.22
CA ASP A 62 8.76 -7.97 9.97
C ASP A 62 9.10 -8.25 8.50
N LEU A 63 8.44 -7.55 7.57
CA LEU A 63 8.78 -7.62 6.15
C LEU A 63 10.15 -7.02 5.85
N GLN A 64 10.50 -5.89 6.47
CA GLN A 64 11.80 -5.25 6.32
C GLN A 64 12.93 -6.16 6.85
N MET A 65 12.76 -6.77 8.03
CA MET A 65 13.72 -7.70 8.63
C MET A 65 13.80 -9.03 7.87
N GLY A 66 12.66 -9.56 7.44
CA GLY A 66 12.57 -10.83 6.71
C GLY A 66 13.03 -10.73 5.25
N ALA A 67 13.03 -9.54 4.67
CA ALA A 67 13.61 -9.26 3.37
C ALA A 67 15.12 -9.01 3.50
N ALA A 68 15.87 -10.03 3.93
CA ALA A 68 17.32 -10.08 3.78
C ALA A 68 17.68 -10.26 2.29
N ARG A 69 17.28 -9.29 1.47
CA ARG A 69 17.39 -9.26 0.02
C ARG A 69 18.26 -8.08 -0.36
N SER A 70 19.47 -8.36 -0.83
CA SER A 70 20.46 -7.33 -1.21
C SER A 70 20.05 -6.49 -2.43
N ASP A 71 18.95 -6.85 -3.11
CA ASP A 71 18.47 -6.19 -4.33
C ASP A 71 17.40 -5.13 -4.09
N VAL A 72 16.93 -4.94 -2.85
CA VAL A 72 15.95 -3.93 -2.47
C VAL A 72 16.34 -3.20 -1.19
N ASP A 73 16.10 -1.89 -1.17
CA ASP A 73 16.12 -1.06 0.03
C ASP A 73 14.67 -0.87 0.51
N ILE A 74 14.40 -1.29 1.75
CA ILE A 74 13.08 -1.20 2.36
C ILE A 74 13.16 -0.25 3.54
N LYS A 75 12.31 0.77 3.54
CA LYS A 75 12.16 1.74 4.63
C LYS A 75 10.72 1.78 5.10
N VAL A 76 10.51 1.55 6.39
CA VAL A 76 9.23 1.75 7.07
C VAL A 76 9.24 3.11 7.76
N SER A 77 8.14 3.86 7.65
CA SER A 77 7.94 5.14 8.31
C SER A 77 6.58 5.18 9.00
N ARG A 78 6.55 5.73 10.21
CA ARG A 78 5.34 6.11 10.93
C ARG A 78 5.31 7.63 11.05
N GLU A 79 4.21 8.24 10.64
CA GLU A 79 4.04 9.69 10.59
C GLU A 79 2.75 10.09 11.29
N GLN A 80 2.76 11.24 11.96
CA GLN A 80 1.55 11.85 12.51
C GLN A 80 1.10 12.97 11.57
N LEU A 81 -0.14 12.87 11.10
CA LEU A 81 -0.72 13.78 10.14
C LEU A 81 -1.81 14.62 10.81
N THR A 82 -1.68 15.94 10.65
CA THR A 82 -2.71 16.91 11.03
C THR A 82 -3.09 17.71 9.79
N GLY A 83 -4.38 17.88 9.56
CA GLY A 83 -4.90 18.54 8.38
C GLY A 83 -6.41 18.48 8.30
N GLY A 84 -6.93 18.66 7.09
CA GLY A 84 -8.35 18.49 6.83
C GLY A 84 -8.63 18.27 5.36
N ALA A 85 -9.82 17.77 5.07
CA ALA A 85 -10.33 17.58 3.72
C ALA A 85 -11.79 18.04 3.64
N ASP A 86 -12.09 18.85 2.64
CA ASP A 86 -13.48 19.16 2.29
C ASP A 86 -14.10 17.96 1.57
N MET A 87 -15.29 17.59 2.03
CA MET A 87 -16.06 16.46 1.52
C MET A 87 -17.50 16.90 1.32
N GLU A 88 -18.21 16.23 0.41
CA GLU A 88 -19.65 16.42 0.24
C GLU A 88 -20.38 15.22 0.83
N PHE A 89 -21.22 15.44 1.83
CA PHE A 89 -22.01 14.41 2.50
C PHE A 89 -23.48 14.80 2.45
N PHE A 90 -24.32 13.98 1.81
CA PHE A 90 -25.74 14.32 1.53
C PHE A 90 -25.92 15.68 0.81
N ASN A 91 -25.08 15.98 -0.18
CA ASN A 91 -25.03 17.27 -0.89
C ASN A 91 -24.79 18.49 0.03
N LEU A 92 -24.27 18.25 1.23
CA LEU A 92 -23.84 19.31 2.13
C LEU A 92 -22.30 19.33 2.17
N PRO A 93 -21.69 20.51 2.06
CA PRO A 93 -20.25 20.64 2.27
C PRO A 93 -19.93 20.36 3.74
N VAL A 94 -19.03 19.42 3.98
CA VAL A 94 -18.54 19.03 5.30
C VAL A 94 -17.02 19.06 5.25
N ALA A 95 -16.41 19.83 6.15
CA ALA A 95 -14.97 19.80 6.34
C ALA A 95 -14.61 18.74 7.39
N ASN A 96 -13.87 17.72 6.99
CA ASN A 96 -13.31 16.74 7.91
C ASN A 96 -11.92 17.20 8.34
N ALA A 97 -11.80 17.70 9.57
CA ALA A 97 -10.51 18.03 10.17
C ALA A 97 -10.00 16.82 10.97
N PHE A 98 -8.73 16.49 10.77
CA PHE A 98 -8.06 15.43 11.50
C PHE A 98 -6.81 15.97 12.17
N ASN A 99 -6.58 15.54 13.41
CA ASN A 99 -5.44 15.95 14.20
C ASN A 99 -4.70 14.71 14.70
N ASN A 100 -3.39 14.68 14.44
CA ASN A 100 -2.49 13.64 14.95
C ASN A 100 -2.92 12.21 14.55
N LEU A 101 -3.35 12.03 13.30
CA LEU A 101 -3.64 10.71 12.74
C LEU A 101 -2.34 9.99 12.38
N THR A 102 -2.19 8.77 12.85
CA THR A 102 -1.05 7.94 12.46
C THR A 102 -1.23 7.40 11.06
N ALA A 103 -0.26 7.69 10.19
CA ALA A 103 -0.06 7.03 8.92
C ALA A 103 1.19 6.14 9.00
N VAL A 104 1.11 4.95 8.40
CA VAL A 104 2.24 4.03 8.30
C VAL A 104 2.49 3.77 6.82
N SER A 105 3.74 3.90 6.38
CA SER A 105 4.13 3.68 5.00
C SER A 105 5.35 2.78 4.90
N ILE A 106 5.44 2.07 3.77
CA ILE A 106 6.61 1.29 3.38
C ILE A 106 7.07 1.78 2.01
N ARG A 107 8.36 2.08 1.90
CA ARG A 107 9.03 2.36 0.64
C ARG A 107 9.92 1.19 0.31
N ILE A 108 9.76 0.66 -0.90
CA ILE A 108 10.63 -0.37 -1.47
C ILE A 108 11.27 0.23 -2.71
N ALA A 109 12.60 0.28 -2.74
CA ALA A 109 13.37 0.85 -3.84
C ALA A 109 14.53 -0.08 -4.21
N THR A 110 15.13 0.11 -5.38
CA THR A 110 16.38 -0.59 -5.73
C THR A 110 17.56 0.19 -5.14
N PRO A 111 18.59 -0.46 -4.56
CA PRO A 111 19.75 0.23 -4.01
C PRO A 111 20.39 1.17 -5.04
N GLY A 112 20.63 2.42 -4.64
CA GLY A 112 21.23 3.42 -5.53
C GLY A 112 20.28 4.08 -6.53
N SER A 113 18.96 3.77 -6.52
CA SER A 113 17.98 4.51 -7.32
C SER A 113 17.82 5.95 -6.79
N LYS A 114 18.64 6.86 -7.29
CA LYS A 114 18.58 8.31 -7.00
C LYS A 114 17.73 9.09 -8.01
N ASP A 115 17.32 8.45 -9.10
CA ASP A 115 16.68 9.13 -10.22
C ASP A 115 15.16 9.20 -10.13
N VAL A 116 14.66 10.44 -10.20
CA VAL A 116 13.26 10.87 -10.34
C VAL A 116 12.59 10.35 -11.62
N LYS A 117 13.34 9.66 -12.50
CA LYS A 117 12.83 9.01 -13.73
C LYS A 117 12.33 7.58 -13.53
N SER A 118 12.36 7.07 -12.30
CA SER A 118 11.79 5.77 -11.96
C SER A 118 10.28 5.89 -11.78
N VAL A 119 9.51 4.95 -12.35
CA VAL A 119 8.05 4.91 -12.22
C VAL A 119 7.70 4.70 -10.74
N LEU A 120 7.11 5.71 -10.11
CA LEU A 120 6.63 5.62 -8.73
C LEU A 120 5.23 4.99 -8.73
N MET A 121 5.10 3.86 -8.03
CA MET A 121 3.80 3.23 -7.78
C MET A 121 3.42 3.46 -6.32
N ILE A 122 2.33 4.19 -6.10
CA ILE A 122 1.75 4.37 -4.77
C ILE A 122 0.57 3.41 -4.63
N ILE A 123 0.60 2.58 -3.59
CA ILE A 123 -0.54 1.76 -3.19
C ILE A 123 -0.98 2.30 -1.82
N ASN A 124 -2.20 2.83 -1.76
CA ASN A 124 -2.77 3.35 -0.53
C ASN A 124 -4.01 2.55 -0.11
N ALA A 125 -4.17 2.38 1.20
CA ALA A 125 -5.31 1.79 1.87
C ALA A 125 -5.46 2.46 3.24
N HIS A 126 -6.71 2.70 3.67
CA HIS A 126 -6.98 3.20 5.02
C HIS A 126 -7.35 2.04 5.94
N PHE A 127 -6.99 2.14 7.21
CA PHE A 127 -7.22 1.08 8.20
C PHE A 127 -8.19 1.48 9.32
N ASP A 128 -8.67 2.71 9.35
CA ASP A 128 -9.76 3.13 10.23
C ASP A 128 -11.11 2.51 9.81
N SER A 129 -12.08 2.62 10.71
CA SER A 129 -13.46 2.16 10.48
C SER A 129 -14.43 3.29 10.73
N VAL A 130 -15.61 3.20 10.10
CA VAL A 130 -16.71 4.14 10.36
C VAL A 130 -17.42 3.74 11.65
N PHE A 131 -17.94 4.73 12.39
CA PHE A 131 -18.77 4.53 13.58
C PHE A 131 -19.84 3.45 13.37
N GLY A 132 -20.00 2.59 14.38
CA GLY A 132 -20.95 1.48 14.36
C GLY A 132 -20.55 0.28 13.48
N THR A 133 -19.37 0.30 12.83
CA THR A 133 -18.89 -0.83 12.01
C THR A 133 -17.47 -1.26 12.39
N THR A 134 -17.17 -2.56 12.34
CA THR A 134 -15.79 -3.08 12.46
C THR A 134 -14.98 -2.88 11.16
N GLY A 135 -15.61 -2.30 10.13
CA GLY A 135 -15.06 -2.14 8.81
C GLY A 135 -15.15 -3.38 7.91
N LEU A 136 -15.75 -4.53 8.26
CA LEU A 136 -15.76 -5.69 7.33
C LEU A 136 -16.45 -5.35 5.98
N GLN A 137 -17.42 -4.42 6.03
CA GLN A 137 -18.25 -4.02 4.90
C GLN A 137 -17.70 -2.78 4.17
N ARG A 138 -16.76 -2.04 4.78
CA ARG A 138 -16.22 -0.74 4.30
C ARG A 138 -14.73 -0.51 4.60
N SER A 139 -14.00 -1.55 5.01
CA SER A 139 -12.56 -1.54 5.20
C SER A 139 -11.99 -1.54 3.79
N CYS A 140 -11.62 -0.37 3.30
CA CYS A 140 -10.87 -0.25 2.08
C CYS A 140 -9.43 -0.68 2.36
N ALA A 141 -9.25 -1.98 2.63
CA ALA A 141 -7.97 -2.67 2.57
C ALA A 141 -7.49 -2.79 1.10
N ILE A 142 -8.24 -2.26 0.13
CA ILE A 142 -7.94 -2.33 -1.30
C ILE A 142 -8.29 -0.99 -1.98
N HIS A 143 -7.22 -0.31 -2.40
CA HIS A 143 -7.11 0.68 -3.49
C HIS A 143 -7.52 2.15 -3.31
N ARG A 144 -6.51 3.03 -3.45
CA ARG A 144 -6.41 3.98 -4.58
C ARG A 144 -4.94 4.08 -5.02
N ALA A 145 -4.61 3.53 -6.18
CA ALA A 145 -3.29 3.74 -6.80
C ALA A 145 -3.35 5.02 -7.65
N LEU A 146 -2.75 6.11 -7.16
CA LEU A 146 -2.45 7.25 -8.02
C LEU A 146 -1.14 6.93 -8.72
N ILE A 147 -1.23 6.51 -9.98
CA ILE A 147 -0.06 6.43 -10.87
C ILE A 147 0.09 7.83 -11.46
N THR A 148 1.03 8.61 -10.92
CA THR A 148 1.51 9.81 -11.59
C THR A 148 2.75 9.41 -12.40
N ALA A 149 2.62 9.43 -13.72
CA ALA A 149 3.70 9.27 -14.68
C ALA A 149 4.39 10.61 -14.94
#